data_AF-A0AA36MCV9-F1
#
_entry.id   AF-A0AA36MCV9-F1
#
_cell.length_a   1.000
_cell.length_b   1.000
_cell.length_c   1.000
_cell.angle_alpha   90.00
_cell.angle_beta   90.00
_cell.angle_gamma   90.00
#
_symmetry.space_group_name_H-M   'P 1'
#
loop_
_entity.id
_entity.type
_entity.pdbx_description
1 polymer ?
#
loop_
_entity_poly.entity_id
_entity_poly.type
_entity_poly.pdbx_seq_one_letter_code
_entity_poly.pdbx_strand_id
1 'polypeptide(L)'
;MLSLYLLHSIAFTGGQVSASLLKPSYWFALHLAMVAERYVALWKRSEYETFGMKLGSISAVTSVAASSAATLWTIQSELSVELKPTCFPSTKSTLERLSVVCLVICGVNVGTLIGLTTLFVGNKVALRRKRYDLMSSYQLSENYSIIRLLLPLSIFQNICYAFFTIFGALLGLLVDKVDFFTFRILFSINYIVPFYTLISPIIILSITIYSKRLNSAKLLQATRQTNKNDELYFAAYSKMWK
;
A
#
# COMPACT_ATOMS: atom_id res chain seq x y z
N MET A 1 9.20 -0.59 9.87
CA MET A 1 7.75 -0.87 9.80
C MET A 1 7.11 -1.18 11.15
N LEU A 2 7.68 -2.04 12.02
CA LEU A 2 7.09 -2.30 13.36
C LEU A 2 7.13 -1.12 14.35
N SER A 3 8.14 -0.24 14.26
CA SER A 3 8.28 0.90 15.18
C SER A 3 7.21 2.00 15.00
N LEU A 4 6.60 2.09 13.80
CA LEU A 4 5.51 3.04 13.51
C LEU A 4 4.14 2.58 14.03
N TYR A 5 3.97 1.29 14.36
CA TYR A 5 2.74 0.79 14.99
C TYR A 5 2.65 1.19 16.46
N LEU A 6 3.79 1.34 17.16
CA LEU A 6 3.84 1.73 18.58
C LEU A 6 3.53 3.22 18.82
N LEU A 7 3.92 4.10 17.88
CA LEU A 7 3.52 5.52 17.94
C LEU A 7 2.02 5.75 17.67
N HIS A 8 1.33 4.76 17.10
CA HIS A 8 -0.11 4.84 16.81
C HIS A 8 -1.01 4.66 18.05
N SER A 9 -0.47 4.18 19.18
CA SER A 9 -1.23 3.93 20.41
C SER A 9 -1.28 5.11 21.39
N ILE A 10 -0.45 6.15 21.22
CA ILE A 10 -0.29 7.20 22.25
C ILE A 10 -1.18 8.44 22.00
N ALA A 11 -1.73 8.62 20.79
CA ALA A 11 -2.53 9.81 20.44
C ALA A 11 -4.06 9.65 20.65
N PHE A 12 -4.48 8.89 21.68
CA PHE A 12 -5.87 8.44 21.84
C PHE A 12 -6.58 9.04 23.06
N THR A 13 -6.75 10.37 23.11
CA THR A 13 -7.69 11.03 24.04
C THR A 13 -8.27 12.30 23.40
N GLY A 14 -9.37 12.16 22.65
CA GLY A 14 -10.19 13.29 22.22
C GLY A 14 -10.62 13.24 20.74
N GLY A 15 -11.86 12.81 20.48
CA GLY A 15 -12.52 12.98 19.18
C GLY A 15 -12.51 11.75 18.26
N GLN A 16 -13.48 10.85 18.43
CA GLN A 16 -13.65 9.64 17.60
C GLN A 16 -13.99 9.93 16.11
N VAL A 17 -14.55 11.09 15.78
CA VAL A 17 -14.94 11.45 14.40
C VAL A 17 -13.74 11.91 13.56
N SER A 18 -12.79 12.64 14.16
CA SER A 18 -11.54 13.03 13.49
C SER A 18 -10.64 11.81 13.20
N ALA A 19 -10.69 10.81 14.07
CA ALA A 19 -9.87 9.60 13.93
C ALA A 19 -10.29 8.67 12.77
N SER A 20 -11.54 8.73 12.29
CA SER A 20 -12.01 7.85 11.21
C SER A 20 -11.70 8.38 9.81
N LEU A 21 -11.59 9.71 9.64
CA LEU A 21 -11.21 10.39 8.38
C LEU A 21 -9.70 10.66 8.26
N LEU A 22 -9.00 10.90 9.37
CA LEU A 22 -7.55 11.06 9.40
C LEU A 22 -6.82 9.76 9.00
N LYS A 23 -7.36 8.60 9.42
CA LYS A 23 -6.79 7.28 9.10
C LYS A 23 -6.66 7.03 7.59
N PRO A 24 -7.73 7.12 6.78
CA PRO A 24 -7.60 6.89 5.33
C PRO A 24 -6.57 7.83 4.70
N SER A 25 -6.68 9.15 4.89
CA SER A 25 -5.83 10.15 4.23
C SER A 25 -4.32 9.95 4.45
N TYR A 26 -3.90 9.68 5.69
CA TYR A 26 -2.51 9.40 6.04
C TYR A 26 -1.97 8.13 5.37
N TRP A 27 -2.74 7.04 5.42
CA TRP A 27 -2.36 5.76 4.83
C TRP A 27 -2.16 5.87 3.31
N PHE A 28 -2.93 6.71 2.62
CA PHE A 28 -2.77 6.94 1.18
C PHE A 28 -1.53 7.74 0.83
N ALA A 29 -1.24 8.82 1.55
CA ALA A 29 -0.06 9.63 1.29
C ALA A 29 1.23 8.80 1.51
N LEU A 30 1.23 7.89 2.49
CA LEU A 30 2.30 6.91 2.67
C LEU A 30 2.40 5.90 1.51
N HIS A 31 1.28 5.41 0.98
CA HIS A 31 1.30 4.49 -0.17
C HIS A 31 1.84 5.17 -1.43
N LEU A 32 1.43 6.41 -1.70
CA LEU A 32 1.91 7.18 -2.84
C LEU A 32 3.41 7.52 -2.68
N ALA A 33 3.83 7.90 -1.48
CA ALA A 33 5.23 8.09 -1.12
C ALA A 33 6.07 6.82 -1.38
N MET A 34 5.57 5.66 -0.95
CA MET A 34 6.26 4.39 -1.15
C MET A 34 6.39 4.03 -2.63
N VAL A 35 5.34 4.25 -3.45
CA VAL A 35 5.40 4.00 -4.89
C VAL A 35 6.32 4.99 -5.60
N ALA A 36 6.30 6.26 -5.22
CA ALA A 36 7.21 7.27 -5.75
C ALA A 36 8.67 6.96 -5.42
N GLU A 37 8.97 6.55 -4.18
CA GLU A 37 10.31 6.11 -3.77
C GLU A 37 10.79 4.94 -4.65
N ARG A 38 9.92 3.94 -4.89
CA ARG A 38 10.26 2.77 -5.73
C ARG A 38 10.37 3.11 -7.22
N TYR A 39 9.62 4.10 -7.69
CA TYR A 39 9.76 4.62 -9.05
C TYR A 39 11.11 5.32 -9.24
N VAL A 40 11.50 6.18 -8.31
CA VAL A 40 12.80 6.87 -8.32
C VAL A 40 13.95 5.87 -8.19
N ALA A 41 13.78 4.81 -7.37
CA ALA A 41 14.74 3.71 -7.27
C ALA A 41 14.98 2.98 -8.59
N LEU A 42 13.96 2.88 -9.45
CA LEU A 42 14.09 2.30 -10.79
C LEU A 42 14.80 3.23 -11.77
N TRP A 43 14.46 4.53 -11.72
CA TRP A 43 14.90 5.51 -12.70
C TRP A 43 16.35 5.97 -12.47
N LYS A 44 16.73 6.22 -11.21
CA LYS A 44 18.05 6.78 -10.82
C LYS A 44 18.87 5.80 -9.98
N ARG A 45 19.16 4.63 -10.57
CA ARG A 45 19.79 3.49 -9.89
C ARG A 45 21.19 3.77 -9.31
N SER A 46 22.01 4.60 -9.95
CA SER A 46 23.40 4.85 -9.50
C SER A 46 23.53 5.86 -8.35
N GLU A 47 22.53 6.72 -8.15
CA GLU A 47 22.54 7.78 -7.11
C GLU A 47 21.53 7.50 -5.99
N TYR A 48 20.87 6.34 -6.04
CA TYR A 48 19.75 6.03 -5.16
C TYR A 48 20.16 5.98 -3.69
N GLU A 49 21.36 5.53 -3.34
CA GLU A 49 21.77 5.43 -1.93
C GLU A 49 21.86 6.80 -1.24
N THR A 50 22.29 7.85 -1.96
CA THR A 50 22.37 9.21 -1.42
C THR A 50 21.02 9.91 -1.43
N PHE A 51 20.17 9.60 -2.41
CA PHE A 51 18.85 10.22 -2.58
C PHE A 51 17.73 9.54 -1.77
N GLY A 52 17.82 8.24 -1.50
CA GLY A 52 16.75 7.43 -0.93
C GLY A 52 16.33 7.91 0.46
N MET A 53 17.29 8.21 1.34
CA MET A 53 16.99 8.70 2.69
C MET A 53 16.32 10.08 2.68
N LYS A 54 16.75 10.99 1.80
CA LYS A 54 16.15 12.33 1.67
C LYS A 54 14.73 12.25 1.11
N LEU A 55 14.50 11.44 0.08
CA LEU A 55 13.17 11.21 -0.49
C LEU A 55 12.20 10.57 0.51
N GLY A 56 12.65 9.56 1.25
CA GLY A 56 11.85 8.94 2.31
C GLY A 56 11.43 9.95 3.39
N SER A 57 12.36 10.80 3.83
CA SER A 57 12.05 11.83 4.83
C SER A 57 11.09 12.90 4.31
N ILE A 58 11.33 13.46 3.11
CA ILE A 58 10.45 14.47 2.50
C ILE A 58 9.04 13.92 2.29
N SER A 59 8.95 12.67 1.81
CA SER A 59 7.66 12.03 1.57
C SER A 59 6.90 11.74 2.87
N ALA A 60 7.58 11.39 3.96
CA ALA A 60 6.97 11.25 5.27
C ALA A 60 6.43 12.61 5.79
N VAL A 61 7.23 13.68 5.72
CA VAL A 61 6.82 15.02 6.17
C VAL A 61 5.63 15.53 5.37
N THR A 62 5.66 15.39 4.04
CA THR A 62 4.54 15.80 3.17
C THR A 62 3.28 14.99 3.43
N SER A 63 3.40 13.68 3.74
CA SER A 63 2.24 12.85 4.09
C SER A 63 1.55 13.29 5.38
N VAL A 64 2.32 13.66 6.41
CA VAL A 64 1.80 14.17 7.67
C VAL A 64 1.12 15.53 7.44
N ALA A 65 1.79 16.43 6.73
CA ALA A 65 1.24 17.76 6.43
C ALA A 65 -0.07 17.68 5.63
N ALA A 66 -0.14 16.82 4.61
CA ALA A 66 -1.35 16.62 3.82
C ALA A 66 -2.51 16.04 4.65
N SER A 67 -2.23 15.09 5.55
CA SER A 67 -3.25 14.52 6.43
C SER A 67 -3.77 15.54 7.46
N SER A 68 -2.87 16.35 8.03
CA SER A 68 -3.25 17.45 8.92
C SER A 68 -4.10 18.49 8.20
N ALA A 69 -3.71 18.90 6.99
CA ALA A 69 -4.46 19.87 6.18
C ALA A 69 -5.85 19.36 5.80
N ALA A 70 -5.97 18.10 5.37
CA ALA A 70 -7.25 17.48 5.04
C ALA A 70 -8.19 17.43 6.26
N THR A 71 -7.64 17.16 7.44
CA THR A 71 -8.42 17.08 8.69
C THR A 71 -8.89 18.45 9.15
N LEU A 72 -7.99 19.44 9.09
CA LEU A 72 -8.33 20.84 9.36
C LEU A 72 -9.44 21.32 8.42
N TRP A 73 -9.33 21.02 7.12
CA TRP A 73 -10.34 21.36 6.12
C TRP A 73 -11.71 20.76 6.43
N THR A 74 -11.75 19.48 6.86
CA THR A 74 -13.02 18.83 7.21
C THR A 74 -13.66 19.39 8.49
N ILE A 75 -12.86 19.78 9.48
CA ILE A 75 -13.36 20.26 10.78
C ILE A 75 -13.80 21.72 10.71
N GLN A 76 -13.16 22.54 9.86
CA GLN A 76 -13.41 23.98 9.80
C GLN A 76 -14.89 24.34 9.54
N SER A 77 -15.64 23.50 8.83
CA SER A 77 -17.07 23.73 8.61
C SER A 77 -17.97 23.40 9.79
N GLU A 78 -17.55 22.52 10.69
CA GLU A 78 -18.34 22.17 11.88
C GLU A 78 -18.13 23.15 13.02
N LEU A 79 -17.01 23.87 13.05
CA LEU A 79 -16.76 24.90 14.06
C LEU A 79 -17.68 26.13 13.92
N SER A 80 -18.33 26.29 12.76
CA SER A 80 -19.15 27.47 12.42
C SER A 80 -20.65 27.27 12.64
N VAL A 81 -21.11 26.04 12.92
CA VAL A 81 -22.52 25.70 13.13
C VAL A 81 -22.62 25.05 14.50
N GLU A 82 -23.51 25.56 15.37
CA GLU A 82 -23.66 25.18 16.79
C GLU A 82 -23.29 23.73 17.13
N LEU A 83 -22.44 23.57 18.15
CA LEU A 83 -21.97 22.31 18.73
C LEU A 83 -23.13 21.34 19.01
N LYS A 84 -23.47 20.49 18.04
CA LYS A 84 -24.18 19.25 18.29
C LYS A 84 -23.22 18.11 17.97
N PRO A 85 -22.57 17.51 18.97
CA PRO A 85 -21.61 16.43 18.74
C PRO A 85 -22.36 15.19 18.27
N THR A 86 -22.56 15.07 16.96
CA THR A 86 -23.01 13.83 16.35
C THR A 86 -21.80 12.96 16.04
N CYS A 87 -21.70 11.80 16.68
CA CYS A 87 -20.67 10.78 16.40
C CYS A 87 -20.79 10.13 15.01
N PHE A 88 -21.62 10.68 14.12
CA PHE A 88 -21.93 10.13 12.81
C PHE A 88 -22.05 11.25 11.77
N PRO A 89 -21.36 11.15 10.63
CA PRO A 89 -21.54 12.06 9.51
C PRO A 89 -22.88 11.71 8.85
N SER A 90 -23.95 12.38 9.24
CA SER A 90 -25.29 12.04 8.76
C SER A 90 -26.00 13.19 8.04
N THR A 91 -25.35 14.35 7.92
CA THR A 91 -25.93 15.49 7.20
C THR A 91 -25.67 15.34 5.70
N LYS A 92 -26.66 15.69 4.85
CA LYS A 92 -26.53 15.62 3.39
C LYS A 92 -25.26 16.30 2.86
N SER A 93 -24.86 17.44 3.43
CA SER A 93 -23.64 18.17 3.02
C SER A 93 -22.33 17.43 3.38
N THR A 94 -22.32 16.69 4.48
CA THR A 94 -21.14 15.91 4.89
C THR A 94 -20.96 14.69 3.96
N LEU A 95 -22.07 14.11 3.50
CA LEU A 95 -22.05 12.98 2.57
C LEU A 95 -21.48 13.34 1.20
N GLU A 96 -21.86 14.49 0.63
CA GLU A 96 -21.30 14.97 -0.63
C GLU A 96 -19.78 15.18 -0.54
N ARG A 97 -19.32 15.82 0.54
CA ARG A 97 -17.89 16.03 0.77
C ARG A 97 -17.13 14.71 0.94
N LEU A 98 -17.72 13.76 1.67
CA LEU A 98 -17.14 12.44 1.84
C LEU A 98 -17.05 11.69 0.50
N SER A 99 -18.09 11.78 -0.34
CA SER A 99 -18.11 11.18 -1.67
C SER A 99 -16.99 11.73 -2.57
N VAL A 100 -16.80 13.05 -2.58
CA VAL A 100 -15.72 13.71 -3.33
C VAL A 100 -14.34 13.23 -2.84
N VAL A 101 -14.14 13.18 -1.53
CA VAL A 101 -12.88 12.69 -0.94
C VAL A 101 -12.62 11.23 -1.32
N CYS A 102 -13.64 10.37 -1.25
CA CYS A 102 -13.54 8.96 -1.64
C CYS A 102 -13.27 8.78 -3.13
N LEU A 103 -13.83 9.61 -4.00
CA LEU A 103 -13.61 9.57 -5.43
C LEU A 103 -12.16 9.98 -5.78
N VAL A 104 -11.64 11.04 -5.16
CA VAL A 104 -10.23 11.45 -5.29
C VAL A 104 -9.31 10.33 -4.84
N ILE A 105 -9.59 9.74 -3.67
CA ILE A 105 -8.85 8.60 -3.13
C ILE A 105 -8.88 7.42 -4.11
N CYS A 106 -10.04 7.08 -4.67
CA CYS A 106 -10.19 6.00 -5.63
C CYS A 106 -9.32 6.24 -6.88
N GLY A 107 -9.37 7.45 -7.44
CA GLY A 107 -8.54 7.83 -8.59
C GLY A 107 -7.04 7.70 -8.31
N VAL A 108 -6.59 8.14 -7.13
CA VAL A 108 -5.19 7.99 -6.70
C VAL A 108 -4.79 6.52 -6.55
N ASN A 109 -5.65 5.66 -6.00
CA ASN A 109 -5.38 4.22 -5.86
C ASN A 109 -5.25 3.52 -7.23
N VAL A 110 -6.09 3.92 -8.20
CA VAL A 110 -6.00 3.42 -9.58
C VAL A 110 -4.69 3.87 -10.23
N GLY A 111 -4.32 5.15 -10.09
CA GLY A 111 -3.03 5.67 -10.58
C GLY A 111 -1.84 4.94 -9.97
N THR A 112 -1.90 4.67 -8.66
CA THR A 112 -0.87 3.91 -7.92
C THR A 112 -0.75 2.48 -8.45
N LEU A 113 -1.87 1.81 -8.72
CA LEU A 113 -1.90 0.46 -9.28
C LEU A 113 -1.30 0.41 -10.69
N ILE A 114 -1.61 1.40 -11.53
CA ILE A 114 -1.03 1.54 -12.87
C ILE A 114 0.49 1.74 -12.77
N GLY A 115 0.95 2.60 -11.86
CA GLY A 115 2.37 2.83 -11.60
C GLY A 115 3.10 1.56 -11.16
N LEU A 116 2.56 0.83 -10.18
CA LEU A 116 3.10 -0.46 -9.71
C LEU A 116 3.15 -1.51 -10.82
N THR A 117 2.10 -1.61 -11.63
CA THR A 117 2.05 -2.56 -12.75
C THR A 117 3.10 -2.24 -13.80
N THR A 118 3.26 -0.96 -14.14
CA THR A 118 4.28 -0.48 -15.08
C THR A 118 5.68 -0.80 -14.57
N LEU A 119 5.95 -0.53 -13.28
CA LEU A 119 7.22 -0.87 -12.62
C LEU A 119 7.49 -2.37 -12.63
N PHE A 120 6.46 -3.18 -12.36
CA PHE A 120 6.58 -4.63 -12.36
C PHE A 120 6.97 -5.18 -13.75
N VAL A 121 6.31 -4.70 -14.81
CA VAL A 121 6.63 -5.07 -16.20
C VAL A 121 8.02 -4.59 -16.58
N GLY A 122 8.37 -3.33 -16.26
CA GLY A 122 9.69 -2.76 -16.51
C GLY A 122 10.81 -3.58 -15.86
N ASN A 123 10.65 -3.95 -14.59
CA ASN A 123 11.61 -4.80 -13.88
C ASN A 123 11.72 -6.21 -14.46
N LYS A 124 10.59 -6.81 -14.86
CA LYS A 124 10.59 -8.13 -15.50
C LYS A 124 11.34 -8.10 -16.83
N VAL A 125 11.21 -7.03 -17.60
CA VAL A 125 11.94 -6.83 -18.85
C VAL A 125 13.43 -6.57 -18.56
N ALA A 126 13.75 -5.74 -17.58
CA ALA A 126 15.13 -5.45 -17.18
C ALA A 126 15.87 -6.71 -16.71
N LEU A 127 15.24 -7.54 -15.87
CA LEU A 127 15.82 -8.81 -15.39
C LEU A 127 16.12 -9.81 -16.52
N ARG A 128 15.36 -9.77 -17.63
CA ARG A 128 15.63 -10.63 -18.80
C ARG A 128 16.84 -10.20 -19.61
N ARG A 129 17.21 -8.91 -19.57
CA ARG A 129 18.39 -8.38 -20.27
C ARG A 129 19.64 -8.63 -19.40
N LYS A 130 20.22 -9.83 -19.50
CA LYS A 130 21.33 -10.40 -18.69
C LYS A 130 22.67 -9.60 -18.57
N ARG A 131 22.77 -8.33 -18.96
CA ARG A 131 24.04 -7.56 -18.97
C ARG A 131 24.16 -6.57 -17.80
N TYR A 132 24.03 -7.05 -16.56
CA TYR A 132 24.08 -6.17 -15.40
C TYR A 132 25.14 -6.60 -14.40
N ASP A 133 25.88 -5.62 -13.89
CA ASP A 133 26.82 -5.75 -12.77
C ASP A 133 26.11 -6.40 -11.56
N LEU A 134 26.86 -7.18 -10.76
CA LEU A 134 26.35 -7.99 -9.66
C LEU A 134 25.54 -7.16 -8.67
N MET A 135 26.07 -5.98 -8.32
CA MET A 135 25.46 -5.02 -7.40
C MET A 135 24.09 -4.55 -7.91
N SER A 136 24.02 -4.18 -9.19
CA SER A 136 22.78 -3.72 -9.80
C SER A 136 21.76 -4.86 -9.83
N SER A 137 22.14 -6.07 -10.24
CA SER A 137 21.26 -7.24 -10.31
C SER A 137 20.65 -7.57 -8.94
N TYR A 138 21.42 -7.41 -7.86
CA TYR A 138 20.93 -7.57 -6.49
C TYR A 138 19.82 -6.55 -6.15
N GLN A 139 20.08 -5.25 -6.35
CA GLN A 139 19.11 -4.18 -6.08
C GLN A 139 17.81 -4.36 -6.89
N LEU A 140 17.89 -4.85 -8.13
CA LEU A 140 16.73 -5.09 -8.99
C LEU A 140 15.91 -6.31 -8.52
N SER A 141 16.59 -7.37 -8.08
CA SER A 141 15.94 -8.55 -7.51
C SER A 141 15.20 -8.21 -6.21
N GLU A 142 15.81 -7.38 -5.37
CA GLU A 142 15.18 -6.90 -4.14
C GLU A 142 13.94 -6.05 -4.44
N ASN A 143 14.06 -5.05 -5.32
CA ASN A 143 12.92 -4.21 -5.73
C ASN A 143 11.80 -5.03 -6.39
N TYR A 144 12.14 -6.03 -7.19
CA TYR A 144 11.14 -6.94 -7.78
C TYR A 144 10.39 -7.74 -6.71
N SER A 145 11.09 -8.25 -5.69
CA SER A 145 10.47 -8.97 -4.57
C SER A 145 9.51 -8.07 -3.77
N ILE A 146 9.94 -6.83 -3.50
CA ILE A 146 9.12 -5.83 -2.80
C ILE A 146 7.88 -5.46 -3.62
N ILE A 147 8.03 -5.15 -4.91
CA ILE A 147 6.90 -4.80 -5.80
C ILE A 147 5.92 -5.97 -5.91
N ARG A 148 6.41 -7.21 -5.98
CA ARG A 148 5.56 -8.41 -5.99
C ARG A 148 4.72 -8.55 -4.72
N LEU A 149 5.18 -8.04 -3.59
CA LEU A 149 4.44 -8.01 -2.33
C LEU A 149 3.45 -6.84 -2.25
N LEU A 150 3.83 -5.67 -2.79
CA LEU A 150 2.99 -4.47 -2.86
C LEU A 150 1.83 -4.58 -3.84
N LEU A 151 2.02 -5.27 -4.97
CA LEU A 151 1.00 -5.42 -6.00
C LEU A 151 -0.33 -6.05 -5.49
N PRO A 152 -0.34 -7.24 -4.86
CA PRO A 152 -1.58 -7.84 -4.36
C PRO A 152 -2.24 -7.01 -3.26
N LEU A 153 -1.45 -6.33 -2.41
CA LEU A 153 -1.98 -5.42 -1.40
C LEU A 153 -2.70 -4.24 -2.04
N SER A 154 -2.09 -3.62 -3.06
CA SER A 154 -2.69 -2.51 -3.82
C SER A 154 -3.93 -2.94 -4.62
N ILE A 155 -3.96 -4.16 -5.16
CA ILE A 155 -5.14 -4.71 -5.83
C ILE A 155 -6.29 -4.88 -4.84
N PHE A 156 -6.03 -5.51 -3.69
CA PHE A 156 -7.03 -5.71 -2.65
C PHE A 156 -7.61 -4.38 -2.16
N GLN A 157 -6.74 -3.40 -1.92
CA GLN A 157 -7.14 -2.05 -1.52
C GLN A 157 -8.03 -1.38 -2.57
N ASN A 158 -7.65 -1.44 -3.86
CA ASN A 158 -8.47 -0.91 -4.94
C ASN A 158 -9.86 -1.57 -5.00
N ILE A 159 -9.94 -2.88 -4.82
CA ILE A 159 -11.23 -3.60 -4.81
C ILE A 159 -12.11 -3.10 -3.65
N CYS A 160 -11.56 -3.01 -2.44
CA CYS A 160 -12.30 -2.52 -1.28
C CYS A 160 -12.81 -1.08 -1.46
N TYR A 161 -11.96 -0.18 -1.95
CA TYR A 161 -12.34 1.22 -2.15
C TYR A 161 -13.27 1.43 -3.35
N ALA A 162 -13.11 0.64 -4.42
CA ALA A 162 -14.05 0.65 -5.54
C ALA A 162 -15.44 0.20 -5.08
N PHE A 163 -15.52 -0.90 -4.32
CA PHE A 163 -16.77 -1.37 -3.72
C PHE A 163 -17.41 -0.29 -2.85
N PHE A 164 -16.64 0.31 -1.94
CA PHE A 164 -17.12 1.39 -1.08
C PHE A 164 -17.65 2.60 -1.87
N THR A 165 -16.93 3.00 -2.93
CA THR A 165 -17.31 4.14 -3.77
C THR A 165 -18.57 3.86 -4.57
N ILE A 166 -18.70 2.67 -5.17
CA ILE A 166 -19.89 2.27 -5.92
C ILE A 166 -21.12 2.21 -5.01
N PHE A 167 -21.00 1.59 -3.83
CA PHE A 167 -22.08 1.54 -2.86
C PHE A 167 -22.42 2.92 -2.31
N GLY A 168 -21.42 3.76 -2.03
CA GLY A 168 -21.62 5.15 -1.61
C GLY A 168 -22.37 5.98 -2.66
N ALA A 169 -22.01 5.85 -3.93
CA ALA A 169 -22.70 6.52 -5.04
C ALA A 169 -24.15 6.03 -5.17
N LEU A 170 -24.39 4.72 -5.07
CA LEU A 170 -25.73 4.14 -5.10
C LEU A 170 -26.60 4.64 -3.94
N LEU A 171 -26.04 4.70 -2.72
CA LEU A 171 -26.71 5.25 -1.55
C LEU A 171 -27.00 6.76 -1.70
N GLY A 172 -26.10 7.50 -2.35
CA GLY A 172 -26.33 8.90 -2.71
C GLY A 172 -27.56 9.09 -3.60
N LEU A 173 -27.78 8.22 -4.59
CA LEU A 173 -28.97 8.25 -5.45
C LEU A 173 -30.27 7.85 -4.72
N LEU A 174 -30.16 7.09 -3.63
CA LEU A 174 -31.28 6.63 -2.81
C LEU A 174 -31.61 7.57 -1.65
N VAL A 175 -30.80 8.62 -1.41
CA VAL A 175 -30.89 9.48 -0.22
C VAL A 175 -32.23 10.20 -0.08
N ASP A 176 -32.89 10.52 -1.19
CA ASP A 176 -34.19 11.21 -1.18
C ASP A 176 -35.38 10.26 -1.10
N LYS A 177 -35.15 8.94 -1.28
CA LYS A 177 -36.21 7.92 -1.29
C LYS A 177 -36.26 7.09 -0.01
N VAL A 178 -35.20 7.09 0.79
CA VAL A 178 -35.03 6.22 1.95
C VAL A 178 -35.07 7.06 3.22
N ASP A 179 -35.75 6.54 4.25
CA ASP A 179 -35.78 7.20 5.55
C ASP A 179 -34.37 7.34 6.15
N PHE A 180 -34.17 8.42 6.89
CA PHE A 180 -32.89 8.80 7.46
C PHE A 180 -32.28 7.69 8.33
N PHE A 181 -33.11 6.97 9.08
CA PHE A 181 -32.66 5.88 9.94
C PHE A 181 -32.13 4.70 9.13
N THR A 182 -32.87 4.26 8.11
CA THR A 182 -32.48 3.16 7.22
C THR A 182 -31.22 3.50 6.43
N PHE A 183 -31.08 4.74 5.98
CA PHE A 183 -29.88 5.22 5.31
C PHE A 183 -28.61 5.04 6.16
N ARG A 184 -28.68 5.39 7.45
CA ARG A 184 -27.54 5.25 8.38
C ARG A 184 -27.14 3.80 8.62
N ILE A 185 -28.12 2.90 8.73
CA ILE A 185 -27.85 1.47 8.90
C ILE A 185 -27.14 0.92 7.66
N LEU A 186 -27.66 1.22 6.46
CA LEU A 186 -27.07 0.79 5.20
C LEU A 186 -25.64 1.32 5.03
N PHE A 187 -25.41 2.59 5.37
CA PHE A 187 -24.07 3.18 5.33
C PHE A 187 -23.10 2.51 6.33
N SER A 188 -23.57 2.20 7.54
CA SER A 188 -22.76 1.55 8.57
C SER A 188 -22.33 0.13 8.17
N ILE A 189 -23.25 -0.64 7.57
CA ILE A 189 -22.97 -2.00 7.08
C ILE A 189 -21.95 -1.96 5.93
N ASN A 190 -22.00 -0.93 5.09
CA ASN A 190 -21.08 -0.75 3.98
C ASN A 190 -19.70 -0.18 4.38
N TYR A 191 -19.47 0.09 5.67
CA TYR A 191 -18.21 0.64 6.12
C TYR A 191 -17.10 -0.42 6.06
N ILE A 192 -16.38 -0.45 4.92
CA ILE A 192 -15.37 -1.48 4.58
C ILE A 192 -14.06 -1.32 5.38
N VAL A 193 -13.86 -0.17 6.04
CA VAL A 193 -12.57 0.21 6.63
C VAL A 193 -12.07 -0.79 7.69
N PRO A 194 -12.89 -1.26 8.65
CA PRO A 194 -12.45 -2.23 9.65
C PRO A 194 -12.04 -3.57 9.02
N PHE A 195 -12.77 -4.02 8.00
CA PHE A 195 -12.46 -5.26 7.29
C PHE A 195 -11.12 -5.19 6.57
N TYR A 196 -10.83 -4.07 5.88
CA TYR A 196 -9.53 -3.89 5.22
C TYR A 196 -8.38 -3.95 6.24
N THR A 197 -8.54 -3.32 7.42
CA THR A 197 -7.48 -3.30 8.44
C THR A 197 -7.18 -4.67 9.03
N LEU A 198 -8.17 -5.55 9.12
CA LEU A 198 -8.01 -6.92 9.62
C LEU A 198 -7.41 -7.85 8.56
N ILE A 199 -7.82 -7.70 7.30
CA ILE A 199 -7.39 -8.60 6.21
C ILE A 199 -5.98 -8.26 5.70
N SER A 200 -5.61 -6.97 5.67
CA SER A 200 -4.29 -6.49 5.24
C SER A 200 -3.10 -7.25 5.86
N PRO A 201 -2.97 -7.38 7.21
CA PRO A 201 -1.85 -8.09 7.81
C PRO A 201 -1.83 -9.57 7.47
N ILE A 202 -2.99 -10.21 7.30
CA ILE A 202 -3.10 -11.62 6.89
C ILE A 202 -2.53 -11.78 5.48
N ILE A 203 -2.91 -10.92 4.54
CA ILE A 203 -2.40 -10.93 3.16
C ILE A 203 -0.88 -10.76 3.16
N ILE A 204 -0.35 -9.77 3.88
CA ILE A 204 1.09 -9.51 3.96
C ILE A 204 1.83 -10.72 4.53
N LEU A 205 1.29 -11.34 5.58
CA LEU A 205 1.89 -12.51 6.22
C LEU A 205 1.88 -13.72 5.28
N SER A 206 0.76 -14.01 4.61
CA SER A 206 0.64 -15.08 3.63
C SER A 206 1.64 -14.93 2.49
N ILE A 207 1.78 -13.73 1.92
CA ILE A 207 2.73 -13.45 0.84
C ILE A 207 4.17 -13.60 1.33
N THR A 208 4.48 -13.09 2.53
CA THR A 208 5.82 -13.17 3.10
C THR A 208 6.25 -14.62 3.32
N ILE A 209 5.37 -15.46 3.88
CA ILE A 209 5.62 -16.90 4.07
C ILE A 209 5.82 -17.58 2.72
N TYR A 210 4.95 -17.30 1.75
CA TYR A 210 5.05 -17.87 0.41
C TYR A 210 6.36 -17.47 -0.29
N SER A 211 6.76 -16.21 -0.17
CA SER A 211 8.01 -15.68 -0.73
C SER A 211 9.23 -16.37 -0.12
N LYS A 212 9.26 -16.54 1.21
CA LYS A 212 10.34 -17.28 1.91
C LYS A 212 10.44 -18.71 1.41
N ARG A 213 9.31 -19.43 1.27
CA ARG A 213 9.27 -20.81 0.76
C ARG A 213 9.80 -20.93 -0.67
N LEU A 214 9.46 -19.98 -1.54
CA LEU A 214 9.94 -19.98 -2.92
C LEU A 214 11.46 -19.76 -2.97
N ASN A 215 11.98 -18.87 -2.14
CA ASN A 215 13.41 -18.57 -2.09
C ASN A 215 14.22 -19.75 -1.52
N SER A 216 13.73 -20.42 -0.47
CA SER A 216 14.38 -21.62 0.06
C SER A 216 14.40 -22.77 -0.97
N ALA A 217 13.32 -22.96 -1.73
CA ALA A 217 13.27 -23.97 -2.78
C ALA A 217 14.28 -23.70 -3.90
N LYS A 218 14.43 -22.43 -4.32
CA LYS A 218 15.44 -22.03 -5.32
C LYS A 218 16.87 -22.21 -4.81
N LEU A 219 17.14 -21.87 -3.55
CA LEU A 219 18.45 -22.07 -2.95
C LEU A 219 18.80 -23.56 -2.89
N LEU A 220 17.86 -24.41 -2.45
CA LEU A 220 18.05 -25.87 -2.45
C LEU A 220 18.35 -26.42 -3.85
N GLN A 221 17.66 -25.93 -4.88
CA GLN A 221 17.91 -26.33 -6.26
C GLN A 221 19.30 -25.90 -6.75
N ALA A 222 19.72 -24.67 -6.42
CA ALA A 222 21.05 -24.17 -6.76
C ALA A 222 22.15 -24.96 -6.04
N THR A 223 22.04 -25.16 -4.72
CA THR A 223 23.00 -25.96 -3.94
C THR A 223 23.10 -27.39 -4.44
N ARG A 224 21.97 -28.02 -4.79
CA ARG A 224 21.96 -29.38 -5.35
C ARG A 224 22.66 -29.45 -6.71
N GLN A 225 22.53 -28.40 -7.52
CA GLN A 225 23.17 -28.32 -8.82
C GLN A 225 24.69 -28.08 -8.69
N THR A 226 25.12 -27.26 -7.72
CA THR A 226 26.54 -27.07 -7.40
C THR A 226 27.17 -28.38 -6.91
N ASN A 227 26.56 -29.05 -5.92
CA ASN A 227 27.06 -30.35 -5.43
C ASN A 227 27.19 -31.38 -6.55
N LYS A 228 26.21 -31.47 -7.45
CA LYS A 228 26.27 -32.40 -8.58
C LYS A 228 27.41 -32.08 -9.54
N ASN A 229 27.67 -30.80 -9.80
CA ASN A 229 28.77 -30.38 -10.66
C ASN A 229 30.13 -30.62 -9.99
N ASP A 230 30.23 -30.39 -8.68
CA ASP A 230 31.44 -30.66 -7.89
C ASP A 230 31.73 -32.15 -7.86
N GLU A 231 30.72 -33.00 -7.62
CA GLU A 231 30.83 -34.46 -7.72
C GLU A 231 31.31 -34.89 -9.12
N LEU A 232 30.78 -34.29 -10.19
CA LEU A 232 31.19 -34.59 -11.56
C LEU A 232 32.65 -34.16 -11.81
N TYR A 233 33.05 -33.00 -11.29
CA TYR A 233 34.41 -32.47 -11.40
C TYR A 233 35.42 -33.37 -10.68
N PHE A 234 35.14 -33.74 -9.43
CA PHE A 234 36.00 -34.64 -8.65
C PHE A 234 36.04 -36.05 -9.25
N ALA A 235 34.92 -36.57 -9.78
CA ALA A 235 34.89 -37.85 -10.48
C ALA A 235 35.76 -37.83 -11.75
N ALA A 236 35.68 -36.78 -12.56
CA ALA A 236 36.52 -36.63 -13.75
C ALA A 236 38.01 -36.53 -13.39
N TYR A 237 38.34 -35.78 -12.33
CA TYR A 237 39.72 -35.67 -11.83
C TYR A 237 40.25 -37.04 -11.39
N SER A 238 39.49 -37.80 -10.58
CA SER A 238 39.91 -39.13 -10.11
C SER A 238 40.23 -40.13 -11.24
N LYS A 239 39.67 -39.93 -12.43
CA LYS A 239 39.86 -40.78 -13.60
C LYS A 239 41.11 -40.45 -14.40
N MET A 240 41.64 -39.23 -14.28
CA MET A 240 42.89 -38.80 -14.97
C MET A 240 44.16 -39.21 -14.22
N TRP A 241 44.06 -39.55 -12.92
CA TRP A 241 45.19 -39.93 -12.07
C TRP A 241 45.33 -41.46 -11.88
N LYS A 242 44.71 -42.24 -12.77
CA LYS A 242 44.90 -43.69 -12.90
C LYS A 242 45.53 -43.98 -14.25
#